data_AF-A0A259JUY8-F1
#
_entry.id   AF-A0A259JUY8-F1
#
_cell.length_a   1.000
_cell.length_b   1.000
_cell.length_c   1.000
_cell.angle_alpha   90.00
_cell.angle_beta   90.00
_cell.angle_gamma   90.00
#
_symmetry.space_group_name_H-M   'P 1'
#
loop_
_entity.id
_entity.type
_entity.pdbx_description
1 polymer ?
#
loop_
_entity_poly.entity_id
_entity_poly.type
_entity_poly.pdbx_seq_one_letter_code
_entity_poly.pdbx_strand_id
1 'polypeptide(L)' 'MARKFFGTDGIRGRTNEGVMTAEIAMRVGQAAGRHFLRGDHRHRVVIGKDTRLSGYM' A
#
# COMPACT_ATOMS: atom_id res chain seq x y z
N MET A 1 0.84 17.15 -14.71
CA MET A 1 0.48 15.72 -14.77
C MET A 1 0.29 15.24 -13.34
N ALA A 2 -0.91 14.82 -12.93
CA ALA A 2 -1.12 14.29 -11.58
C ALA A 2 -0.29 13.00 -11.39
N ARG A 3 0.33 12.82 -10.22
CA ARG A 3 1.07 11.58 -9.91
C ARG A 3 0.10 10.39 -9.96
N LYS A 4 0.32 9.45 -10.86
CA LYS A 4 -0.47 8.21 -10.98
C LYS A 4 0.18 7.11 -10.15
N PHE A 5 -0.43 6.76 -9.02
CA PHE A 5 0.04 5.67 -8.16
C PHE A 5 -0.56 4.31 -8.56
N PHE A 6 -1.87 4.28 -8.85
CA PHE A 6 -2.61 3.05 -9.13
C PHE A 6 -2.72 2.80 -10.64
N GLY A 7 -2.29 1.61 -11.07
CA GLY A 7 -2.65 1.00 -12.35
C GLY A 7 -3.90 0.12 -12.20
N THR A 8 -4.13 -0.78 -13.16
CA THR A 8 -5.26 -1.73 -13.13
C THR A 8 -5.24 -2.62 -11.89
N ASP A 9 -4.05 -3.10 -11.52
CA ASP A 9 -3.87 -4.10 -10.46
C ASP A 9 -3.16 -3.53 -9.22
N GLY A 10 -3.32 -2.22 -8.96
CA GLY A 10 -2.68 -1.55 -7.85
C GLY A 10 -1.37 -0.85 -8.19
N ILE A 11 -0.52 -0.63 -7.18
CA ILE A 11 0.78 0.02 -7.31
C ILE A 11 1.81 -1.05 -7.65
N ARG A 12 2.51 -0.88 -8.77
CA ARG A 12 3.53 -1.82 -9.26
C ARG A 12 4.79 -1.09 -9.67
N GLY A 13 5.94 -1.75 -9.52
CA GLY A 13 7.24 -1.20 -9.85
C GLY A 13 8.37 -2.03 -9.25
N ARG A 14 9.60 -1.67 -9.57
CA ARG A 14 10.79 -2.26 -8.95
C ARG A 14 10.97 -1.68 -7.55
N THR A 15 11.20 -2.54 -6.56
CA THR A 15 11.40 -2.14 -5.17
C THR A 15 12.52 -1.11 -5.03
N ASN A 16 12.32 -0.14 -4.13
CA ASN A 16 13.18 1.01 -3.88
C ASN A 16 13.34 1.99 -5.05
N GLU A 17 12.50 1.89 -6.08
CA GLU A 17 12.48 2.79 -7.22
C GLU A 17 11.08 3.39 -7.43
N GLY A 18 11.04 4.64 -7.91
CA GLY A 18 9.80 5.30 -8.32
C GLY A 18 8.70 5.27 -7.25
N VAL A 19 7.60 4.56 -7.54
CA VAL A 19 6.42 4.46 -6.66
C VAL A 19 6.46 3.25 -5.72
N MET A 20 7.48 2.40 -5.77
CA MET A 20 7.59 1.17 -4.99
C MET A 20 8.66 1.30 -3.90
N THR A 21 8.50 2.30 -3.02
CA THR A 21 9.39 2.55 -1.87
C THR A 21 8.68 2.27 -0.55
N ALA A 22 9.44 2.00 0.52
CA ALA A 22 8.89 1.78 1.86
C ALA A 22 8.04 2.97 2.36
N GLU A 23 8.50 4.20 2.10
CA GLU A 23 7.78 5.43 2.45
C GLU A 23 6.41 5.50 1.76
N ILE A 24 6.33 5.14 0.48
CA ILE A 24 5.07 5.13 -0.27
C ILE A 24 4.17 4.00 0.22
N ALA A 25 4.72 2.81 0.48
CA ALA A 25 3.95 1.69 1.05
C ALA A 25 3.30 2.07 2.39
N MET A 26 4.04 2.75 3.28
CA MET A 26 3.53 3.24 4.56
C MET A 26 2.43 4.28 4.37
N ARG A 27 2.61 5.25 3.47
CA ARG A 27 1.59 6.25 3.15
C ARG A 27 0.32 5.62 2.58
N VAL A 28 0.44 4.59 1.76
CA VAL A 28 -0.70 3.85 1.21
C VAL A 28 -1.45 3.11 2.32
N GLY A 29 -0.74 2.48 3.26
CA GLY A 29 -1.34 1.85 4.44
C GLY A 29 -2.13 2.85 5.30
N GLN A 30 -1.56 4.02 5.58
CA GLN A 30 -2.25 5.09 6.31
C GLN A 30 -3.48 5.62 5.56
N ALA A 31 -3.35 5.84 4.25
CA ALA A 31 -4.44 6.29 3.40
C ALA A 31 -5.59 5.26 3.36
N ALA A 32 -5.26 3.98 3.18
CA ALA A 32 -6.22 2.88 3.21
C ALA A 32 -6.92 2.79 4.56
N GLY A 33 -6.16 2.86 5.66
CA GLY A 33 -6.70 2.90 7.01
C GLY A 33 -7.76 3.99 7.16
N ARG A 34 -7.40 5.25 6.85
CA ARG A 34 -8.32 6.39 6.91
C ARG A 34 -9.52 6.25 5.97
N HIS A 35 -9.32 5.73 4.77
CA HIS A 35 -10.37 5.58 3.76
C HIS A 35 -11.42 4.54 4.15
N PHE A 36 -11.00 3.42 4.77
CA PHE A 36 -11.88 2.34 5.17
C PHE A 36 -12.41 2.46 6.61
N LEU A 37 -12.11 3.55 7.32
CA LEU A 37 -12.73 3.84 8.61
C LEU A 37 -14.25 3.99 8.43
N ARG A 38 -15.00 3.09 9.05
CA ARG A 38 -16.47 3.06 9.05
C ARG A 38 -17.01 2.38 10.31
N GLY A 39 -18.24 2.72 10.69
CA GLY A 39 -18.97 2.06 11.78
C GLY A 39 -18.31 2.19 13.16
N ASP A 40 -19.00 1.67 14.17
CA ASP A 40 -18.50 1.62 15.55
C ASP A 40 -18.18 0.17 15.93
N HIS A 41 -16.97 -0.26 15.57
CA HIS A 41 -16.43 -1.59 15.88
C HIS A 41 -14.90 -1.55 15.85
N ARG A 42 -14.23 -2.57 16.37
CA ARG A 42 -12.77 -2.68 16.23
C ARG A 42 -12.36 -3.02 14.79
N HIS A 43 -11.73 -2.07 14.10
CA HIS A 43 -11.21 -2.24 12.75
C HIS A 43 -10.04 -3.23 12.75
N ARG A 44 -10.05 -4.15 11.78
CA ARG A 44 -9.02 -5.17 11.60
C ARG A 44 -8.66 -5.26 10.12
N VAL A 45 -7.37 -5.48 9.83
CA VAL A 45 -6.83 -5.60 8.48
C VAL A 45 -5.98 -6.87 8.43
N VAL A 46 -6.10 -7.62 7.33
CA VAL A 46 -5.23 -8.76 7.01
C VAL A 46 -4.26 -8.32 5.92
N ILE A 47 -2.97 -8.51 6.15
CA ILE A 47 -1.92 -8.18 5.18
C ILE A 47 -1.35 -9.49 4.64
N GLY A 48 -1.52 -9.71 3.33
CA GLY A 48 -0.88 -10.80 2.61
C GLY A 48 0.40 -10.34 1.93
N LYS A 49 1.38 -11.23 1.80
CA LYS A 49 2.61 -11.02 1.01
C LYS A 49 2.91 -12.26 0.17
N ASP A 50 3.67 -12.09 -0.90
CA ASP A 50 4.23 -13.20 -1.66
C ASP A 50 5.59 -13.67 -1.06
N THR A 51 6.33 -14.47 -1.83
CA THR A 51 7.64 -15.02 -1.43
C THR A 51 8.82 -14.07 -1.72
N ARG A 52 8.60 -12.86 -2.26
CA ARG A 52 9.70 -11.94 -2.60
C ARG A 52 10.38 -11.40 -1.36
N LEU A 53 11.70 -11.21 -1.45
CA LEU A 53 12.51 -10.58 -0.41
C LEU A 53 12.05 -9.15 -0.10
N SER A 54 11.54 -8.43 -1.10
CA SER A 54 10.99 -7.08 -0.93
C SER A 54 9.76 -7.02 -0.03
N GLY A 55 9.16 -8.16 0.36
CA GLY A 55 8.05 -8.19 1.32
C GLY A 55 8.46 -7.91 2.77
N TYR A 56 9.77 -7.82 3.05
CA TYR A 56 10.32 -7.41 4.35
C TYR A 56 10.79 -5.95 4.38
N MET A 57 10.72 -5.27 3.23
CA MET A 57 10.80 -3.82 3.17
C MET A 57 9.63 -3.21 3.95
#